data_AF-A0A959PN57-F1
#
_entry.id   AF-A0A959PN57-F1
#
_cell.length_a   1.000
_cell.length_b   1.000
_cell.length_c   1.000
_cell.angle_alpha   90.00
_cell.angle_beta   90.00
_cell.angle_gamma   90.00
#
_symmetry.space_group_name_H-M   'P 1'
#
loop_
_entity.id
_entity.type
_entity.pdbx_description
1 polymer ?
#
loop_
_entity_poly.entity_id
_entity_poly.type
_entity_poly.pdbx_seq_one_letter_code
_entity_poly.pdbx_strand_id
1 'polypeptide(L)'
;MSSHKRSSADHVDIHRRLLFLTMLIISLVFAIKAGDYFTSANVNRYLTFAGKGLAAISIVLMIATVYWKLRFIPGKERYYLLTSPDSYVMQSMNRACRISWSTTFILLCAITMTTSKNSSTFPAEFYLNLTMFFMLAIFSISFFILFHGGEQATNL
;
A
#
# COMPACT_ATOMS: atom_id res chain seq x y z
N MET A 1 37.84 -4.17 -5.21
CA MET A 1 36.39 -4.21 -4.89
C MET A 1 35.63 -3.85 -6.16
N SER A 2 35.23 -4.84 -6.95
CA SER A 2 34.44 -4.65 -8.16
C SER A 2 33.03 -4.20 -7.77
N SER A 3 32.77 -2.90 -7.93
CA SER A 3 31.42 -2.35 -7.93
C SER A 3 30.66 -3.00 -9.10
N HIS A 4 29.97 -4.12 -8.85
CA HIS A 4 28.88 -4.56 -9.71
C HIS A 4 27.93 -3.38 -9.85
N LYS A 5 27.98 -2.70 -11.00
CA LYS A 5 26.97 -1.71 -11.39
C LYS A 5 25.66 -2.49 -11.45
N ARG A 6 24.88 -2.45 -10.37
CA ARG A 6 23.49 -2.92 -10.40
C ARG A 6 22.80 -2.20 -11.55
N SER A 7 22.03 -2.95 -12.33
CA SER A 7 21.33 -2.39 -13.47
C SER A 7 20.27 -1.40 -12.98
N SER A 8 19.89 -0.42 -13.80
CA SER A 8 18.79 0.50 -13.48
C SER A 8 17.49 -0.26 -13.16
N ALA A 9 17.29 -1.44 -13.77
CA ALA A 9 16.21 -2.38 -13.47
C ALA A 9 16.20 -2.87 -12.00
N ASP A 10 17.36 -3.25 -11.45
CA ASP A 10 17.47 -3.73 -10.06
C ASP A 10 17.04 -2.65 -9.05
N HIS A 11 17.34 -1.38 -9.36
CA HIS A 11 16.96 -0.25 -8.51
C HIS A 11 15.45 0.01 -8.54
N VAL A 12 14.81 -0.16 -9.70
CA VAL A 12 13.35 -0.07 -9.85
C VAL A 12 12.66 -1.21 -9.09
N ASP A 13 13.21 -2.41 -9.14
CA ASP A 13 12.68 -3.57 -8.43
C ASP A 13 12.71 -3.41 -6.91
N ILE A 14 13.81 -2.90 -6.37
CA ILE A 14 13.94 -2.60 -4.95
C ILE A 14 12.92 -1.52 -4.55
N HIS A 15 12.81 -0.44 -5.34
CA HIS A 15 11.85 0.62 -5.08
C HIS A 15 10.40 0.08 -5.07
N ARG A 16 10.05 -0.78 -6.03
CA ARG A 16 8.75 -1.44 -6.12
C ARG A 16 8.46 -2.27 -4.87
N ARG A 17 9.39 -3.14 -4.46
CA ARG A 17 9.21 -4.01 -3.29
C ARG A 17 9.04 -3.19 -2.02
N LEU A 18 9.83 -2.12 -1.87
CA LEU A 18 9.70 -1.19 -0.75
C LEU A 18 8.35 -0.48 -0.75
N LEU A 19 7.87 0.01 -1.90
CA LEU A 19 6.56 0.66 -2.01
C LEU A 19 5.42 -0.30 -1.68
N PHE A 20 5.43 -1.51 -2.24
CA PHE A 20 4.47 -2.56 -1.93
C PHE A 20 4.44 -2.87 -0.43
N LEU A 21 5.62 -3.15 0.15
CA LEU A 21 5.73 -3.53 1.55
C LEU A 21 5.31 -2.37 2.48
N THR A 22 5.62 -1.14 2.12
CA THR A 22 5.17 0.06 2.84
C THR A 22 3.64 0.13 2.86
N MET A 23 2.99 0.02 1.70
CA MET A 23 1.52 0.10 1.62
C MET A 23 0.83 -1.05 2.33
N LEU A 24 1.40 -2.26 2.28
CA LEU A 24 0.91 -3.42 3.00
C LEU A 24 1.03 -3.25 4.53
N ILE A 25 2.15 -2.72 5.02
CA ILE A 25 2.29 -2.47 6.47
C ILE A 25 1.32 -1.39 6.93
N ILE A 26 1.14 -0.32 6.14
CA ILE A 26 0.17 0.73 6.49
C ILE A 26 -1.24 0.15 6.53
N SER A 27 -1.62 -0.72 5.59
CA SER A 27 -2.93 -1.38 5.64
C SER A 27 -3.09 -2.20 6.92
N LEU A 28 -2.08 -2.98 7.32
CA LEU A 28 -2.08 -3.74 8.58
C LEU A 28 -2.24 -2.84 9.82
N VAL A 29 -1.63 -1.65 9.84
CA VAL A 29 -1.85 -0.67 10.92
C VAL A 29 -3.33 -0.29 11.03
N PHE A 30 -3.99 -0.04 9.90
CA PHE A 30 -5.42 0.25 9.89
C PHE A 30 -6.29 -0.95 10.28
N ALA A 31 -5.89 -2.17 9.90
CA ALA A 31 -6.56 -3.39 10.34
C ALA A 31 -6.48 -3.57 11.86
N ILE A 32 -5.31 -3.33 12.47
CA ILE A 32 -5.12 -3.36 13.93
C ILE A 32 -6.03 -2.34 14.60
N LYS A 33 -6.04 -1.09 14.12
CA LYS A 33 -6.92 -0.04 14.66
C LYS A 33 -8.41 -0.37 14.56
N ALA A 34 -8.83 -1.02 13.47
CA ALA A 34 -10.19 -1.51 13.33
C ALA A 34 -10.47 -2.70 14.28
N GLY A 35 -9.48 -3.57 14.48
CA GLY A 35 -9.54 -4.71 15.40
C GLY A 35 -9.64 -4.31 16.88
N ASP A 36 -9.15 -3.13 17.27
CA ASP A 36 -9.23 -2.64 18.65
C ASP A 36 -10.69 -2.56 19.16
N TYR A 37 -11.67 -2.35 18.27
CA TYR A 37 -13.09 -2.32 18.62
C TYR A 37 -13.70 -3.70 18.92
N PHE A 38 -12.99 -4.80 18.64
CA PHE A 38 -13.45 -6.17 18.88
C PHE A 38 -12.69 -6.89 20.01
N THR A 39 -11.63 -6.28 20.55
CA THR A 39 -10.72 -6.96 21.49
C THR A 39 -10.94 -6.54 22.93
N SER A 40 -10.68 -7.46 23.87
CA SER A 40 -10.71 -7.17 25.30
C SER A 40 -9.54 -6.27 25.71
N ALA A 41 -9.67 -5.56 26.83
CA ALA A 41 -8.67 -4.58 27.29
C ALA A 41 -7.23 -5.14 27.41
N ASN A 42 -7.09 -6.41 27.76
CA ASN A 42 -5.78 -7.07 27.86
C ASN A 42 -5.14 -7.32 26.50
N VAL A 43 -5.94 -7.74 25.51
CA VAL A 43 -5.49 -7.99 24.13
C VAL A 43 -5.21 -6.67 23.42
N ASN A 44 -6.03 -5.66 23.67
CA ASN A 44 -5.89 -4.32 23.11
C ASN A 44 -4.52 -3.68 23.46
N ARG A 45 -3.98 -3.88 24.66
CA ARG A 45 -2.63 -3.36 25.00
C ARG A 45 -1.54 -3.89 24.07
N TYR A 46 -1.57 -5.19 23.74
CA TYR A 46 -0.60 -5.80 22.84
C TYR A 46 -0.82 -5.35 21.39
N LEU A 47 -2.08 -5.27 20.92
CA LEU A 47 -2.39 -4.74 19.59
C LEU A 47 -1.97 -3.29 19.44
N THR A 48 -2.26 -2.44 20.43
CA THR A 48 -1.85 -1.03 20.42
C THR A 48 -0.32 -0.90 20.34
N PHE A 49 0.42 -1.71 21.11
CA PHE A 49 1.89 -1.70 21.05
C PHE A 49 2.41 -2.16 19.69
N ALA A 50 1.88 -3.27 19.17
CA ALA A 50 2.22 -3.78 17.84
C ALA A 50 1.89 -2.78 16.73
N GLY A 51 0.73 -2.14 16.81
CA GLY A 51 0.27 -1.11 15.87
C GLY A 51 1.19 0.11 15.86
N LYS A 52 1.65 0.58 17.03
CA LYS A 52 2.65 1.64 17.14
C LYS A 52 3.99 1.22 16.52
N GLY A 53 4.43 0.00 16.78
CA GLY A 53 5.65 -0.55 16.17
C GLY A 53 5.56 -0.62 14.65
N LEU A 54 4.47 -1.16 14.11
CA LEU A 54 4.20 -1.23 12.67
C LEU A 54 4.10 0.18 12.04
N ALA A 55 3.49 1.14 12.73
CA ALA A 55 3.43 2.52 12.27
C ALA A 55 4.83 3.19 12.23
N ALA A 56 5.69 2.92 13.20
CA ALA A 56 7.07 3.40 13.18
C ALA A 56 7.85 2.76 12.01
N ILE A 57 7.70 1.45 11.80
CA ILE A 57 8.32 0.73 10.68
C ILE A 57 7.84 1.28 9.34
N SER A 58 6.54 1.58 9.18
CA SER A 58 6.01 2.12 7.93
C SER A 58 6.56 3.51 7.62
N ILE A 59 6.73 4.38 8.61
CA ILE A 59 7.38 5.69 8.43
C ILE A 59 8.82 5.50 7.95
N VAL A 60 9.60 4.63 8.60
CA VAL A 60 10.99 4.36 8.20
C VAL A 60 11.07 3.83 6.78
N LEU A 61 10.19 2.90 6.41
CA LEU A 61 10.12 2.35 5.05
C LEU A 61 9.69 3.38 4.02
N MET A 62 8.76 4.26 4.35
CA MET A 62 8.33 5.34 3.47
C MET A 62 9.49 6.32 3.20
N ILE A 63 10.21 6.71 4.25
CA ILE A 63 11.41 7.53 4.14
C ILE A 63 12.47 6.80 3.29
N ALA A 64 12.72 5.52 3.57
CA ALA A 64 13.66 4.71 2.81
C ALA A 64 13.27 4.64 1.33
N THR A 65 11.99 4.46 1.02
CA THR A 65 11.45 4.40 -0.35
C THR A 65 11.70 5.71 -1.11
N VAL A 66 11.42 6.84 -0.47
CA VAL A 66 11.63 8.18 -1.04
C VAL A 66 13.13 8.48 -1.20
N TYR A 67 13.92 8.21 -0.17
CA TYR A 67 15.37 8.40 -0.19
C TYR A 67 16.03 7.55 -1.26
N TRP A 68 15.63 6.28 -1.40
CA TRP A 68 16.15 5.37 -2.42
C TRP A 68 15.86 5.89 -3.83
N LYS A 69 14.62 6.33 -4.07
CA LYS A 69 14.19 6.95 -5.33
C LYS A 69 15.00 8.21 -5.66
N LEU A 70 15.40 9.00 -4.67
CA LEU A 70 16.18 10.23 -4.85
C LEU A 70 17.67 9.96 -5.06
N ARG A 71 18.25 8.99 -4.33
CA ARG A 71 19.69 8.76 -4.27
C ARG A 71 20.24 7.91 -5.40
N PHE A 72 19.48 6.90 -5.85
CA PHE A 72 19.99 5.84 -6.72
C PHE A 72 19.47 5.91 -8.16
N ILE A 73 18.46 6.74 -8.45
CA ILE A 73 17.88 6.84 -9.79
C ILE A 73 18.23 8.23 -10.36
N PRO A 74 19.10 8.32 -11.38
CA PRO A 74 19.50 9.59 -11.99
C PRO A 74 18.29 10.38 -12.49
N GLY A 75 18.30 11.72 -12.39
CA GLY A 75 17.13 12.56 -12.67
C GLY A 75 16.43 12.32 -14.02
N LYS A 76 17.21 12.06 -15.10
CA LYS A 76 16.65 11.74 -16.43
C LYS A 76 15.98 10.36 -16.47
N GLU A 77 16.60 9.34 -15.89
CA GLU A 77 16.02 7.99 -15.78
C GLU A 77 14.85 7.96 -14.79
N ARG A 78 14.89 8.75 -13.72
CA ARG A 78 13.81 8.88 -12.73
C ARG A 78 12.54 9.42 -13.36
N TYR A 79 12.67 10.38 -14.27
CA TYR A 79 11.53 10.85 -15.05
C TYR A 79 10.99 9.72 -15.93
N TYR A 80 11.83 9.10 -16.76
CA TYR A 80 11.38 8.09 -17.72
C TYR A 80 10.83 6.81 -17.08
N LEU A 81 11.51 6.28 -16.06
CA LEU A 81 11.18 4.98 -15.44
C LEU A 81 10.11 5.07 -14.34
N LEU A 82 9.93 6.22 -13.69
CA LEU A 82 9.03 6.32 -12.53
C LEU A 82 7.98 7.41 -12.63
N THR A 83 8.11 8.34 -13.58
CA THR A 83 7.25 9.54 -13.64
C THR A 83 6.59 9.69 -15.01
N SER A 84 7.16 9.10 -16.05
CA SER A 84 6.58 9.10 -17.40
C SER A 84 5.21 8.41 -17.35
N PRO A 85 4.18 9.00 -17.97
CA PRO A 85 2.88 8.36 -18.12
C PRO A 85 2.99 6.98 -18.78
N ASP A 86 3.99 6.82 -19.66
CA ASP A 86 4.24 5.59 -20.39
C ASP A 86 5.08 4.58 -19.59
N SER A 87 5.63 4.97 -18.44
CA SER A 87 6.33 4.04 -17.56
C SER A 87 5.38 2.93 -17.10
N TYR A 88 5.83 1.70 -17.26
CA TYR A 88 5.15 0.52 -16.74
C TYR A 88 4.85 0.61 -15.23
N VAL A 89 5.76 1.21 -14.43
CA VAL A 89 5.56 1.42 -12.99
C VAL A 89 4.38 2.37 -12.75
N MET A 90 4.34 3.49 -13.48
CA MET A 90 3.29 4.50 -13.36
C MET A 90 1.93 3.96 -13.83
N GLN A 91 1.92 3.23 -14.95
CA GLN A 91 0.71 2.57 -15.45
C GLN A 91 0.16 1.54 -14.44
N SER A 92 1.03 0.74 -13.85
CA SER A 92 0.67 -0.25 -12.81
C SER A 92 0.11 0.44 -11.57
N MET A 93 0.76 1.53 -11.12
CA MET A 93 0.30 2.35 -10.00
C MET A 93 -1.09 2.98 -10.27
N ASN A 94 -1.30 3.56 -11.45
CA ASN A 94 -2.57 4.17 -11.82
C ASN A 94 -3.70 3.14 -11.95
N ARG A 95 -3.42 1.97 -12.53
CA ARG A 95 -4.39 0.86 -12.59
C ARG A 95 -4.73 0.33 -11.20
N ALA A 96 -3.72 0.10 -10.36
CA ALA A 96 -3.93 -0.32 -8.97
C ALA A 96 -4.74 0.72 -8.18
N CYS A 97 -4.47 2.01 -8.38
CA CYS A 97 -5.22 3.11 -7.80
C CYS A 97 -6.70 3.03 -8.20
N ARG A 98 -7.00 2.95 -9.51
CA ARG A 98 -8.37 2.82 -10.01
C ARG A 98 -9.10 1.60 -9.43
N ILE A 99 -8.46 0.43 -9.41
CA ILE A 99 -9.05 -0.78 -8.83
C ILE A 99 -9.35 -0.56 -7.33
N SER A 100 -8.37 -0.06 -6.57
CA SER A 100 -8.53 0.17 -5.13
C SER A 100 -9.66 1.15 -4.83
N TRP A 101 -9.76 2.25 -5.58
CA TRP A 101 -10.81 3.25 -5.41
C TRP A 101 -12.18 2.69 -5.74
N SER A 102 -12.32 1.99 -6.87
CA SER A 102 -13.59 1.36 -7.25
C SER A 102 -14.06 0.36 -6.21
N THR A 103 -13.17 -0.52 -5.72
CA THR A 103 -13.55 -1.48 -4.67
C THR A 103 -13.88 -0.80 -3.35
N THR A 104 -13.16 0.27 -3.01
CA THR A 104 -13.43 1.07 -1.80
C THR A 104 -14.82 1.72 -1.88
N PHE A 105 -15.21 2.27 -3.03
CA PHE A 105 -16.55 2.80 -3.24
C PHE A 105 -17.63 1.72 -3.10
N ILE A 106 -17.43 0.54 -3.70
CA ILE A 106 -18.36 -0.59 -3.56
C ILE A 106 -18.50 -0.99 -2.08
N LEU A 107 -17.39 -1.05 -1.35
CA LEU A 107 -17.38 -1.35 0.08
C LEU A 107 -18.16 -0.30 0.89
N LEU A 108 -17.96 0.99 0.61
CA LEU A 108 -18.69 2.08 1.27
C LEU A 108 -20.19 2.02 0.99
N CYS A 109 -20.59 1.74 -0.25
CA CYS A 109 -21.99 1.51 -0.61
C CYS A 109 -22.57 0.34 0.21
N ALA A 110 -21.85 -0.78 0.31
CA ALA A 110 -22.28 -1.93 1.09
C ALA A 110 -22.44 -1.58 2.59
N ILE A 111 -21.47 -0.88 3.19
CA ILE A 111 -21.54 -0.40 4.57
C ILE A 111 -22.74 0.52 4.79
N THR A 112 -23.01 1.42 3.83
CA THR A 112 -24.14 2.35 3.92
C THR A 112 -25.47 1.60 3.90
N MET A 113 -25.60 0.57 3.05
CA MET A 113 -26.80 -0.25 2.98
C MET A 113 -27.04 -1.03 4.29
N THR A 114 -25.98 -1.57 4.90
CA THR A 114 -26.10 -2.31 6.17
C THR A 114 -26.36 -1.42 7.39
N THR A 115 -25.87 -0.17 7.38
CA THR A 115 -26.03 0.78 8.50
C THR A 115 -27.40 1.49 8.50
N SER A 116 -28.11 1.49 7.37
CA SER A 116 -29.38 2.23 7.22
C SER A 116 -30.56 1.72 8.09
N LYS A 117 -30.45 0.54 8.72
CA LYS A 117 -31.58 -0.11 9.40
C LYS A 117 -31.46 -0.30 10.91
N ASN A 118 -30.32 -0.04 11.54
CA ASN A 118 -30.19 -0.09 13.01
C ASN A 118 -28.93 0.67 13.44
N SER A 119 -29.02 1.35 14.60
CA SER A 119 -27.95 2.11 15.25
C SER A 119 -26.54 1.57 14.98
N SER A 120 -25.62 2.42 14.53
CA SER A 120 -24.24 2.02 14.26
C SER A 120 -23.63 1.40 15.53
N THR A 121 -23.42 0.08 15.54
CA THR A 121 -22.80 -0.63 16.65
C THR A 121 -21.37 -0.16 16.92
N PHE A 122 -20.71 0.41 15.90
CA PHE A 122 -19.35 0.90 15.95
C PHE A 122 -19.26 2.41 15.63
N PRO A 123 -18.26 3.13 16.17
CA PRO A 123 -18.05 4.53 15.85
C PRO A 123 -17.54 4.74 14.42
N ALA A 124 -17.69 5.95 13.89
CA ALA A 124 -17.25 6.30 12.52
C ALA A 124 -15.77 5.97 12.25
N GLU A 125 -14.91 6.10 13.27
CA GLU A 125 -13.49 5.76 13.20
C GLU A 125 -13.23 4.30 12.80
N PHE A 126 -14.07 3.36 13.28
CA PHE A 126 -13.97 1.95 12.89
C PHE A 126 -14.12 1.79 11.38
N TYR A 127 -15.17 2.36 10.82
CA TYR A 127 -15.46 2.27 9.38
C TYR A 127 -14.38 2.96 8.55
N LEU A 128 -13.86 4.11 9.01
CA LEU A 128 -12.75 4.79 8.34
C LEU A 128 -11.50 3.91 8.30
N ASN A 129 -11.10 3.34 9.45
CA ASN A 129 -9.96 2.45 9.52
C ASN A 129 -10.15 1.21 8.63
N LEU A 130 -11.36 0.63 8.63
CA LEU A 130 -11.68 -0.53 7.79
C LEU A 130 -11.59 -0.18 6.30
N THR A 131 -12.17 0.94 5.88
CA THR A 131 -12.11 1.43 4.49
C THR A 131 -10.67 1.68 4.06
N MET A 132 -9.86 2.35 4.90
CA MET A 132 -8.44 2.59 4.62
C MET A 132 -7.64 1.29 4.52
N PHE A 133 -7.91 0.31 5.39
CA PHE A 133 -7.31 -1.01 5.31
C PHE A 133 -7.60 -1.67 3.96
N PHE A 134 -8.87 -1.78 3.56
CA PHE A 134 -9.24 -2.41 2.29
C PHE A 134 -8.66 -1.67 1.09
N MET A 135 -8.75 -0.34 1.08
CA MET A 135 -8.21 0.50 0.02
C MET A 135 -6.71 0.23 -0.19
N LEU A 136 -5.93 0.29 0.89
CA LEU A 136 -4.47 0.10 0.83
C LEU A 136 -4.08 -1.35 0.57
N ALA A 137 -4.80 -2.32 1.13
CA ALA A 137 -4.56 -3.73 0.88
C ALA A 137 -4.82 -4.09 -0.60
N ILE A 138 -5.95 -3.67 -1.15
CA ILE A 138 -6.31 -3.91 -2.55
C ILE A 138 -5.35 -3.16 -3.47
N PHE A 139 -4.99 -1.91 -3.15
CA PHE A 139 -3.97 -1.17 -3.87
C PHE A 139 -2.65 -1.94 -3.92
N SER A 140 -2.16 -2.38 -2.76
CA SER A 140 -0.89 -3.07 -2.62
C SER A 140 -0.87 -4.39 -3.39
N ILE A 141 -1.90 -5.21 -3.23
CA ILE A 141 -2.05 -6.48 -3.93
C ILE A 141 -2.18 -6.25 -5.45
N SER A 142 -3.04 -5.33 -5.88
CA SER A 142 -3.24 -5.02 -7.31
C SER A 142 -1.94 -4.51 -7.94
N PHE A 143 -1.20 -3.64 -7.23
CA PHE A 143 0.07 -3.11 -7.70
C PHE A 143 1.10 -4.23 -7.86
N PHE A 144 1.20 -5.14 -6.90
CA PHE A 144 2.11 -6.27 -6.96
C PHE A 144 1.80 -7.22 -8.12
N ILE A 145 0.51 -7.58 -8.30
CA ILE A 145 0.04 -8.47 -9.36
C ILE A 145 0.24 -7.83 -10.73
N LEU A 146 -0.23 -6.59 -10.92
CA LEU A 146 -0.14 -5.90 -12.20
C LEU A 146 1.31 -5.76 -12.65
N PHE A 147 2.21 -5.48 -11.71
CA PHE A 147 3.62 -5.35 -12.04
C PHE A 147 4.29 -6.68 -12.39
N HIS A 148 4.01 -7.78 -11.67
CA HIS A 148 4.59 -9.09 -12.02
C HIS A 148 3.93 -9.71 -13.26
N GLY A 149 2.65 -9.41 -13.52
CA GLY A 149 1.91 -9.95 -14.66
C GLY A 149 2.33 -9.35 -16.01
N GLY A 150 2.72 -8.08 -16.08
CA GLY A 150 3.17 -7.49 -17.34
C GLY A 150 4.61 -7.82 -17.73
N GLU A 151 5.44 -8.40 -16.85
CA GLU A 151 6.71 -9.02 -17.26
C GLU A 151 6.48 -10.27 -18.14
N GLN A 152 5.33 -10.94 -18.00
CA GLN A 152 4.97 -12.08 -18.86
C GLN A 152 4.38 -11.65 -20.21
N ALA A 153 3.78 -10.46 -20.31
CA ALA A 153 3.11 -9.99 -21.52
C ALA A 153 4.07 -9.44 -22.59
N THR A 154 5.32 -9.11 -22.24
CA THR A 154 6.34 -8.60 -23.18
C THR A 154 7.27 -9.70 -23.71
N ASN A 155 7.04 -10.97 -23.35
CA ASN A 155 7.78 -12.13 -23.86
C ASN A 155 6.96 -12.98 -24.85
N LEU A 156 5.87 -12.41 -25.39
CA LEU A 156 5.08 -12.92 -26.51
C LEU A 156 5.10 -11.89 -27.64
#